data_AF-A0A8J6VBH2-F1
#
_entry.id   AF-A0A8J6VBH2-F1
#
_cell.length_a   1.000
_cell.length_b   1.000
_cell.length_c   1.000
_cell.angle_alpha   90.00
_cell.angle_beta   90.00
_cell.angle_gamma   90.00
#
_symmetry.space_group_name_H-M   'P 1'
#
loop_
_entity.id
_entity.type
_entity.pdbx_description
1 polymer ?
#
loop_
_entity_poly.entity_id
_entity_poly.type
_entity_poly.pdbx_seq_one_letter_code
_entity_poly.pdbx_strand_id
1 'polypeptide(L)' 'MPFAKRLKNILPYIFAEINSNQDEIVGLGVDIINMDVGTPDRPTPADIV' A
#
# COMPACT_ATOMS: atom_id res chain seq x y z
N MET A 1 -3.98 22.40 17.50
CA MET A 1 -4.91 22.67 16.38
C MET A 1 -5.87 21.49 16.29
N PRO A 2 -7.19 21.67 16.40
CA PRO A 2 -8.14 20.57 16.24
C PRO A 2 -8.20 20.10 14.77
N PHE A 3 -8.27 18.79 14.56
CA PHE A 3 -8.47 18.21 13.22
C PHE A 3 -9.81 18.61 12.60
N ALA A 4 -9.88 18.63 11.26
CA ALA A 4 -11.12 18.89 10.53
C ALA A 4 -12.19 17.83 10.85
N LYS A 5 -13.46 18.26 11.01
CA LYS A 5 -14.58 17.38 11.37
C LYS A 5 -14.75 16.18 10.41
N ARG A 6 -14.48 16.35 9.11
CA ARG A 6 -14.60 15.30 8.09
C ARG A 6 -13.65 14.12 8.31
N LEU A 7 -12.48 14.34 8.91
CA LEU A 7 -11.51 13.29 9.19
C LEU A 7 -12.03 12.23 10.18
N LYS A 8 -12.99 12.61 11.04
CA LYS A 8 -13.62 11.67 12.00
C LYS A 8 -14.45 10.58 11.34
N ASN A 9 -14.83 10.77 10.07
CA ASN A 9 -15.69 9.85 9.32
C ASN A 9 -14.89 8.95 8.37
N ILE A 10 -13.58 9.13 8.28
CA ILE A 10 -12.73 8.28 7.44
C ILE A 10 -12.56 6.95 8.17
N LEU A 11 -12.96 5.87 7.50
CA LEU A 11 -12.76 4.52 8.00
C LEU A 11 -11.26 4.18 8.03
N PRO A 12 -10.83 3.28 8.94
CA PRO A 12 -9.46 2.78 8.95
C PRO A 12 -9.03 2.23 7.58
N TYR A 13 -7.80 2.53 7.18
CA TYR A 13 -7.23 2.03 5.93
C TYR A 13 -6.62 0.64 6.15
N ILE A 14 -7.45 -0.39 5.94
CA ILE A 14 -7.11 -1.80 6.21
C ILE A 14 -5.84 -2.28 5.48
N PHE A 15 -5.54 -1.72 4.31
CA PHE A 15 -4.37 -2.11 3.53
C PHE A 15 -3.05 -1.66 4.16
N ALA A 16 -3.03 -0.67 5.07
CA ALA A 16 -1.81 -0.34 5.81
C ALA A 16 -1.33 -1.53 6.66
N GLU A 17 -2.25 -2.23 7.30
CA GLU A 17 -1.93 -3.39 8.14
C GLU A 17 -1.56 -4.61 7.29
N ILE A 18 -2.28 -4.84 6.19
CA ILE A 18 -1.98 -5.92 5.24
C ILE A 18 -0.57 -5.74 4.66
N ASN A 19 -0.22 -4.54 4.21
CA ASN A 19 1.10 -4.24 3.65
C ASN A 19 2.21 -4.46 4.70
N SER A 20 2.00 -4.00 5.95
CA SER A 20 2.97 -4.20 7.03
C SER A 20 3.22 -5.69 7.30
N ASN A 21 2.17 -6.50 7.29
CA ASN A 21 2.29 -7.95 7.49
C ASN A 21 2.99 -8.62 6.30
N GLN A 22 2.69 -8.17 5.08
CA GLN A 22 3.37 -8.66 3.89
C GLN A 22 4.88 -8.38 3.96
N ASP A 23 5.28 -7.16 4.34
CA ASP A 23 6.68 -6.77 4.46
C ASP A 23 7.44 -7.63 5.49
N GLU A 24 6.81 -7.96 6.62
CA GLU A 24 7.37 -8.87 7.62
C GLU A 24 7.61 -10.26 7.05
N ILE A 25 6.61 -10.83 6.37
CA ILE A 25 6.66 -12.17 5.79
C ILE A 25 7.71 -12.24 4.67
N VAL A 26 7.81 -11.20 3.82
CA VAL A 26 8.88 -11.07 2.82
C VAL A 26 10.25 -10.99 3.50
N GLY A 27 10.37 -10.27 4.62
CA GLY A 27 11.60 -10.19 5.42
C GLY A 27 12.06 -11.53 6.00
N LEU A 28 11.14 -12.48 6.19
CA LEU A 28 11.42 -13.86 6.59
C LEU A 28 11.85 -14.76 5.42
N GLY A 29 11.90 -14.24 4.19
CA GLY A 29 12.28 -14.97 2.99
C GLY A 29 11.17 -15.86 2.42
N VAL A 30 9.91 -15.61 2.79
CA VAL A 30 8.75 -16.31 2.24
C VAL A 30 8.40 -15.71 0.88
N ASP A 31 8.18 -16.59 -0.11
CA ASP A 31 7.74 -16.20 -1.45
C ASP A 31 6.23 -15.90 -1.45
N ILE A 32 5.85 -14.67 -1.81
CA ILE A 32 4.47 -14.19 -1.79
C ILE A 32 4.06 -13.77 -3.21
N ILE A 33 2.94 -14.32 -3.69
CA ILE A 33 2.27 -13.81 -4.89
C ILE A 33 1.39 -12.64 -4.48
N ASN A 34 1.85 -11.43 -4.76
CA ASN A 34 1.11 -10.21 -4.50
C ASN A 34 0.07 -9.95 -5.62
N MET A 35 -1.21 -9.86 -5.24
CA MET A 35 -2.31 -9.50 -6.15
C MET A 35 -3.15 -8.31 -5.64
N ASP A 36 -2.66 -7.61 -4.62
CA ASP A 36 -3.36 -6.47 -4.00
C ASP A 36 -2.90 -5.12 -4.55
N VAL A 37 -1.69 -5.06 -5.13
CA VAL A 37 -1.13 -3.84 -5.72
C VAL A 37 -1.72 -3.58 -7.11
N GLY A 38 -2.46 -2.48 -7.22
CA GLY A 38 -3.01 -1.99 -8.50
C GLY A 38 -2.04 -1.12 -9.33
N THR A 39 -0.86 -0.80 -8.80
CA THR A 39 0.14 -0.02 -9.55
C THR A 39 0.91 -0.91 -10.53
N PRO A 40 1.23 -0.42 -11.73
CA PRO A 40 2.08 -1.17 -12.65
C PRO A 40 3.45 -1.44 -12.03
N ASP A 41 3.95 -2.65 -12.29
CA ASP A 41 5.30 -3.11 -11.92
C ASP A 41 6.39 -2.51 -12.83
N ARG A 42 6.00 -2.05 -14.02
CA ARG A 42 6.90 -1.47 -15.02
C ARG A 42 7.10 0.03 -14.78
N PRO A 43 8.31 0.55 -15.06
CA PRO A 43 8.56 1.99 -14.99
C PRO A 43 7.74 2.74 -16.04
N THR A 44 7.57 4.04 -15.82
CA THR A 44 7.02 4.96 -16.82
C THR A 44 7.83 4.85 -18.13
N PRO A 45 7.17 4.69 -19.30
CA PRO A 45 7.87 4.68 -20.59
C PRO A 45 8.71 5.94 -20.81
N ALA A 46 9.90 5.77 -21.41
CA ALA A 46 10.88 6.85 -21.58
C ALA A 46 10.36 8.05 -22.39
N ASP A 47 9.49 7.79 -23.37
CA ASP A 47 8.98 8.82 -24.28
C ASP A 47 7.82 9.64 -23.68
N ILE A 48 7.42 9.37 -22.43
CA ILE A 48 6.33 10.05 -21.72
C ILE A 48 6.85 11.12 -20.73
N VAL A 49 8.18 11.17 -20.48
CA VAL A 49 8.82 12.05 -19.49
C VAL A 49 9.16 13.43 -20.06
#